data_AF-A0A1I6LL03-F1
#
_entry.id   AF-A0A1I6LL03-F1
#
_cell.length_a   1.000
_cell.length_b   1.000
_cell.length_c   1.000
_cell.angle_alpha   90.00
_cell.angle_beta   90.00
_cell.angle_gamma   90.00
#
_symmetry.space_group_name_H-M   'P 1'
#
loop_
_entity.id
_entity.type
_entity.pdbx_description
1 polymer ?
#
loop_
_entity_poly.entity_id
_entity_poly.type
_entity_poly.pdbx_seq_one_letter_code
_entity_poly.pdbx_strand_id
1 'polypeptide(L)'
;MSAKSVSSKRDFAKRFAKDQDGSMTVWGLFVWFCCGILGALALDVTYLISGRTQLQVAADQVAHAAIYQRNLVNEEGGIKIEQVNAVKTVAADLVRETLPQGRYGIVLEEADINFGTYDTATQTFTVNELSSDAVRARTYFTRSNGNAAISFLFRLVGRDDFDVVAETVFIAYGKNCITEGYVAEGVVDIQSNNGFGADFCIHSNEFVSINQNNSFATDDEETGEGGSIVSMPDISKLDIPGGVEYDENNEIIPDNFKLNDGLLEALAQYTIDLQPMMNMMDNIVYKYENPQAWADAVANNDYSAFPVPISAPITPDWPSFIDVAQYADATTPLSLNATDISGKGNTTSFTTEELMAVGADVVPVLNDDGSAATDENGDPIFDVLSDGTNRTYYIDCVKGGNENRSAGVTIDASTTPLKDMIIISPCEISFAQGSVIQNSRIVSTSTSPDAITGAQGVVLGDLDNVCDSGSQFISMGGIQFPSELTLAGSQMLAKGDVKFAAGINGMIGGSVIAGGSIDGTSNGDMEVCGSGLLDNITKRFFRMAL
;
A
#
# COMPACT_ATOMS: atom_id res chain seq x y z
N MET A 1 75.75 -14.25 56.99
CA MET A 1 74.75 -14.40 55.91
C MET A 1 75.42 -15.15 54.75
N SER A 2 75.19 -16.45 54.62
CA SER A 2 75.75 -17.28 53.56
C SER A 2 74.72 -17.42 52.44
N ALA A 3 75.09 -17.03 51.23
CA ALA A 3 74.24 -17.00 50.06
C ALA A 3 73.81 -18.41 49.63
N LYS A 4 72.50 -18.63 49.52
CA LYS A 4 71.93 -19.85 48.94
C LYS A 4 72.23 -19.89 47.44
N SER A 5 72.88 -20.98 47.04
CA SER A 5 73.13 -21.38 45.65
C SER A 5 71.84 -21.34 44.82
N VAL A 6 71.87 -20.56 43.73
CA VAL A 6 70.85 -20.52 42.69
C VAL A 6 70.93 -21.82 41.89
N SER A 7 69.90 -22.67 42.00
CA SER A 7 69.79 -23.90 41.20
C SER A 7 69.70 -23.55 39.71
N SER A 8 70.52 -24.20 38.89
CA SER A 8 70.57 -23.95 37.46
C SER A 8 69.22 -24.30 36.79
N LYS A 9 68.82 -23.56 35.76
CA LYS A 9 67.60 -23.82 34.96
C LYS A 9 67.52 -25.27 34.42
N ARG A 10 68.67 -25.95 34.27
CA ARG A 10 68.76 -27.35 33.86
C ARG A 10 68.30 -28.33 34.93
N ASP A 11 68.51 -28.04 36.20
CA ASP A 11 68.07 -28.93 37.30
C ASP A 11 66.58 -28.80 37.57
N PHE A 12 66.01 -27.60 37.36
CA PHE A 12 64.56 -27.39 37.38
C PHE A 12 63.88 -28.18 36.24
N ALA A 13 64.37 -28.08 35.00
CA ALA A 13 63.82 -28.80 33.86
C ALA A 13 63.91 -30.33 34.01
N LYS A 14 65.02 -30.85 34.57
CA LYS A 14 65.18 -32.29 34.85
C LYS A 14 64.29 -32.78 35.98
N ARG A 15 64.03 -31.96 37.00
CA ARG A 15 63.09 -32.29 38.07
C ARG A 15 61.66 -32.29 37.57
N PHE A 16 61.26 -31.25 36.83
CA PHE A 16 59.92 -31.16 36.24
C PHE A 16 59.62 -32.31 35.27
N ALA A 17 60.58 -32.72 34.43
CA ALA A 17 60.40 -33.85 33.52
C ALA A 17 60.31 -35.22 34.21
N LYS A 18 60.75 -35.32 35.47
CA LYS A 18 60.68 -36.55 36.30
C LYS A 18 59.60 -36.47 37.37
N ASP A 19 58.92 -35.34 37.48
CA ASP A 19 57.91 -35.10 38.49
C ASP A 19 56.64 -35.88 38.11
N GLN A 20 56.25 -36.82 38.96
CA GLN A 20 55.02 -37.60 38.79
C GLN A 20 53.96 -37.22 39.83
N ASP A 21 54.17 -36.14 40.59
CA ASP A 21 53.18 -35.60 41.54
C ASP A 21 52.00 -34.88 40.83
N GLY A 22 51.89 -35.04 39.50
CA GLY A 22 50.73 -34.60 38.73
C GLY A 22 49.49 -35.43 39.08
N SER A 23 48.47 -34.78 39.65
CA SER A 23 47.22 -35.42 40.09
C SER A 23 46.31 -35.91 38.96
N MET A 24 46.74 -35.84 37.69
CA MET A 24 45.91 -36.15 36.54
C MET A 24 46.42 -37.41 35.84
N THR A 25 45.62 -38.46 35.91
CA THR A 25 45.88 -39.70 35.17
C THR A 25 45.71 -39.44 33.67
N VAL A 26 46.30 -40.30 32.82
CA VAL A 26 46.09 -40.26 31.36
C VAL A 26 44.59 -40.28 31.02
N TRP A 27 43.80 -41.01 31.81
CA TRP A 27 42.34 -41.01 31.71
C TRP A 27 41.71 -39.66 32.07
N GLY A 28 42.15 -39.00 33.15
CA GLY A 28 41.69 -37.66 33.51
C GLY A 28 42.01 -36.62 32.42
N LEU A 29 43.15 -36.75 31.75
CA LEU A 29 43.52 -35.91 30.61
C LEU A 29 42.59 -36.13 29.42
N PHE A 30 42.26 -37.38 29.10
CA PHE A 30 41.30 -37.72 28.06
C PHE A 30 39.90 -37.14 28.36
N VAL A 31 39.39 -37.33 29.58
CA VAL A 31 38.07 -36.79 29.99
C VAL A 31 38.08 -35.26 29.95
N TRP A 32 39.15 -34.60 30.40
CA TRP A 32 39.27 -33.14 30.32
C TRP A 32 39.22 -32.64 28.88
N PHE A 33 39.92 -33.30 27.95
CA PHE A 33 39.84 -32.97 26.52
C PHE A 33 38.44 -33.21 25.95
N CYS A 34 37.79 -34.33 26.28
CA CYS A 34 36.41 -34.59 25.84
C CYS A 34 35.42 -33.53 26.35
N CYS A 35 35.50 -33.16 27.62
CA CYS A 35 34.68 -32.09 28.19
C CYS A 35 34.99 -30.73 27.55
N GLY A 36 36.26 -30.44 27.27
CA GLY A 36 36.69 -29.23 26.56
C GLY A 36 36.13 -29.15 25.14
N ILE A 37 36.13 -30.26 24.39
CA ILE A 37 35.55 -30.33 23.04
C ILE A 37 34.03 -30.15 23.07
N LEU A 38 33.34 -30.77 24.03
CA LEU A 38 31.90 -30.59 24.21
C LEU A 38 31.55 -29.14 24.59
N GLY A 39 32.34 -28.53 25.48
CA GLY A 39 32.22 -27.11 25.82
C GLY A 39 32.49 -26.19 24.63
N ALA A 40 33.43 -26.55 23.77
CA ALA A 40 33.73 -25.83 22.54
C ALA A 40 32.53 -25.84 21.60
N LEU A 41 31.97 -27.02 21.35
CA LEU A 41 30.79 -27.16 20.53
C LEU A 41 29.61 -26.36 21.09
N ALA A 42 29.39 -26.38 22.41
CA ALA A 42 28.31 -25.61 23.02
C ALA A 42 28.49 -24.09 22.87
N LEU A 43 29.67 -23.56 23.17
CA LEU A 43 29.92 -22.10 23.15
C LEU A 43 30.01 -21.55 21.72
N ASP A 44 30.79 -22.19 20.86
CA ASP A 44 31.02 -21.70 19.50
C ASP A 44 29.78 -21.84 18.63
N VAL A 45 29.04 -22.96 18.72
CA VAL A 45 27.78 -23.11 17.97
C VAL A 45 26.75 -22.06 18.41
N THR A 46 26.65 -21.79 19.72
CA THR A 46 25.72 -20.75 20.22
C THR A 46 26.10 -19.37 19.68
N TYR A 47 27.40 -19.05 19.64
CA TYR A 47 27.88 -17.79 19.06
C TYR A 47 27.59 -17.69 17.56
N LEU A 48 27.81 -18.77 16.79
CA LEU A 48 27.52 -18.80 15.36
C LEU A 48 26.02 -18.68 15.05
N ILE A 49 25.16 -19.32 15.85
CA ILE A 49 23.71 -19.17 15.74
C ILE A 49 23.32 -17.71 16.00
N SER A 50 23.87 -17.10 17.06
CA SER A 50 23.62 -15.68 17.34
C SER A 50 24.08 -14.76 16.20
N GLY A 51 25.26 -15.03 15.62
CA GLY A 51 25.76 -14.27 14.48
C GLY A 51 24.87 -14.42 13.25
N ARG A 52 24.39 -15.65 12.97
CA ARG A 52 23.43 -15.90 11.89
C ARG A 52 22.11 -15.15 12.10
N THR A 53 21.58 -15.10 13.33
CA THR A 53 20.35 -14.34 13.62
C THR A 53 20.55 -12.85 13.37
N GLN A 54 21.70 -12.28 13.72
CA GLN A 54 22.00 -10.87 13.42
C GLN A 54 22.09 -10.61 11.91
N LEU A 55 22.76 -11.51 11.16
CA LEU A 55 22.82 -11.43 9.71
C LEU A 55 21.43 -11.55 9.06
N GLN A 56 20.57 -12.43 9.58
CA GLN A 56 19.21 -12.60 9.08
C GLN A 56 18.39 -11.32 9.28
N VAL A 57 18.39 -10.73 10.48
CA VAL A 57 17.66 -9.48 10.74
C VAL A 57 18.16 -8.35 9.82
N ALA A 58 19.47 -8.27 9.58
CA ALA A 58 20.02 -7.29 8.64
C ALA A 58 19.59 -7.57 7.19
N ALA A 59 19.58 -8.84 6.75
CA ALA A 59 19.10 -9.20 5.42
C ALA A 59 17.61 -8.83 5.25
N ASP A 60 16.79 -9.11 6.26
CA ASP A 60 15.35 -8.81 6.27
C ASP A 60 15.09 -7.30 6.20
N GLN A 61 15.86 -6.50 6.95
CA GLN A 61 15.78 -5.04 6.91
C GLN A 61 16.12 -4.49 5.52
N VAL A 62 17.20 -4.97 4.89
CA VAL A 62 17.65 -4.52 3.56
C VAL A 62 16.65 -4.92 2.50
N ALA A 63 16.22 -6.18 2.48
CA ALA A 63 15.30 -6.66 1.47
C ALA A 63 13.97 -5.90 1.55
N HIS A 64 13.45 -5.66 2.76
CA HIS A 64 12.24 -4.88 2.95
C HIS A 64 12.41 -3.41 2.54
N ALA A 65 13.51 -2.75 2.95
CA ALA A 65 13.76 -1.36 2.56
C ALA A 65 13.96 -1.23 1.04
N ALA A 66 14.70 -2.16 0.42
CA ALA A 66 14.94 -2.17 -1.01
C ALA A 66 13.65 -2.38 -1.80
N ILE A 67 12.79 -3.32 -1.41
CA ILE A 67 11.52 -3.55 -2.13
C ILE A 67 10.55 -2.37 -1.94
N TYR A 68 10.50 -1.78 -0.75
CA TYR A 68 9.67 -0.61 -0.48
C TYR A 68 10.08 0.59 -1.35
N GLN A 69 11.36 0.99 -1.28
CA GLN A 69 11.89 2.12 -2.06
C GLN A 69 11.78 1.88 -3.57
N ARG A 70 11.94 0.62 -3.98
CA ARG A 70 11.78 0.22 -5.38
C ARG A 70 10.37 0.47 -5.91
N ASN A 71 9.36 0.16 -5.12
CA ASN A 71 7.97 0.30 -5.54
C ASN A 71 7.53 1.77 -5.58
N LEU A 72 8.04 2.62 -4.68
CA LEU A 72 7.83 4.07 -4.76
C LEU A 72 8.34 4.66 -6.08
N VAL A 73 9.57 4.31 -6.49
CA VAL A 73 10.14 4.78 -7.77
C VAL A 73 9.34 4.30 -8.99
N ASN A 74 8.70 3.13 -8.89
CA ASN A 74 7.88 2.63 -9.98
C ASN A 74 6.59 3.47 -10.16
N GLU A 75 6.02 3.95 -9.05
CA GLU A 75 4.81 4.78 -9.03
C GLU A 75 5.07 6.18 -9.64
N GLU A 76 6.28 6.73 -9.51
CA GLU A 76 6.67 8.08 -9.99
C GLU A 76 6.98 8.19 -11.51
N GLY A 77 6.60 7.21 -12.34
CA GLY A 77 6.81 7.27 -13.80
C GLY A 77 7.80 6.25 -14.38
N GLY A 78 7.88 5.09 -13.75
CA GLY A 78 8.57 3.92 -14.30
C GLY A 78 10.05 3.81 -13.95
N ILE A 79 10.52 2.57 -13.87
CA ILE A 79 11.84 2.22 -13.37
C ILE A 79 12.94 2.51 -14.41
N LYS A 80 13.89 3.40 -14.07
CA LYS A 80 15.15 3.57 -14.82
C LYS A 80 16.31 2.84 -14.14
N ILE A 81 17.24 2.31 -14.94
CA ILE A 81 18.45 1.61 -14.45
C ILE A 81 19.29 2.51 -13.53
N GLU A 82 19.32 3.81 -13.79
CA GLU A 82 20.08 4.78 -12.98
C GLU A 82 19.51 4.88 -11.55
N GLN A 83 18.20 4.72 -11.37
CA GLN A 83 17.53 4.76 -10.07
C GLN A 83 17.71 3.46 -9.29
N VAL A 84 17.99 2.32 -9.96
CA VAL A 84 18.24 1.03 -9.30
C VAL A 84 19.37 1.14 -8.28
N ASN A 85 20.47 1.81 -8.66
CA ASN A 85 21.62 1.95 -7.77
C ASN A 85 21.30 2.86 -6.57
N ALA A 86 20.56 3.95 -6.78
CA ALA A 86 20.13 4.83 -5.71
C ALA A 86 19.29 4.08 -4.66
N VAL A 87 18.36 3.23 -5.11
CA VAL A 87 17.55 2.37 -4.22
C VAL A 87 18.43 1.39 -3.44
N LYS A 88 19.41 0.75 -4.08
CA LYS A 88 20.36 -0.17 -3.42
C LYS A 88 21.19 0.56 -2.35
N THR A 89 21.63 1.78 -2.62
CA THR A 89 22.39 2.59 -1.65
C THR A 89 21.54 2.93 -0.42
N VAL A 90 20.30 3.41 -0.61
CA VAL A 90 19.38 3.74 0.50
C VAL A 90 19.10 2.50 1.37
N ALA A 91 18.86 1.35 0.75
CA ALA A 91 18.63 0.11 1.48
C ALA A 91 19.90 -0.38 2.23
N ALA A 92 21.08 -0.19 1.64
CA ALA A 92 22.35 -0.56 2.27
C ALA A 92 22.71 0.38 3.46
N ASP A 93 22.35 1.65 3.39
CA ASP A 93 22.59 2.62 4.47
C ASP A 93 21.83 2.24 5.74
N LEU A 94 20.61 1.71 5.64
CA LEU A 94 19.83 1.24 6.79
C LEU A 94 20.59 0.17 7.60
N VAL A 95 21.27 -0.76 6.94
CA VAL A 95 22.06 -1.79 7.65
C VAL A 95 23.38 -1.25 8.16
N ARG A 96 23.95 -0.21 7.57
CA ARG A 96 25.16 0.42 8.12
C ARG A 96 24.89 1.07 9.48
N GLU A 97 23.64 1.43 9.77
CA GLU A 97 23.23 1.89 11.10
C GLU A 97 23.06 0.75 12.11
N THR A 98 22.48 -0.39 11.70
CA THR A 98 22.21 -1.53 12.60
C THR A 98 23.44 -2.43 12.82
N LEU A 99 24.28 -2.58 11.79
CA LEU A 99 25.58 -3.27 11.83
C LEU A 99 26.70 -2.35 11.32
N PRO A 100 27.22 -1.46 12.17
CA PRO A 100 28.28 -0.54 11.79
C PRO A 100 29.55 -1.27 11.36
N GLN A 101 30.11 -0.85 10.21
CA GLN A 101 31.32 -1.46 9.63
C GLN A 101 32.52 -1.41 10.59
N GLY A 102 32.59 -0.40 11.45
CA GLY A 102 33.66 -0.29 12.45
C GLY A 102 33.70 -1.44 13.47
N ARG A 103 32.57 -2.15 13.66
CA ARG A 103 32.48 -3.29 14.59
C ARG A 103 32.34 -4.63 13.88
N TYR A 104 31.61 -4.68 12.76
CA TYR A 104 31.22 -5.92 12.08
C TYR A 104 31.86 -6.09 10.69
N GLY A 105 32.71 -5.16 10.24
CA GLY A 105 33.29 -5.16 8.90
C GLY A 105 32.24 -4.96 7.80
N ILE A 106 32.58 -5.35 6.57
CA ILE A 106 31.67 -5.22 5.41
C ILE A 106 30.72 -6.41 5.43
N VAL A 107 29.50 -6.21 5.92
CA VAL A 107 28.47 -7.26 6.07
C VAL A 107 27.61 -7.41 4.81
N LEU A 108 27.50 -6.34 4.02
CA LEU A 108 26.64 -6.22 2.84
C LEU A 108 27.29 -5.26 1.85
N GLU A 109 27.34 -5.65 0.58
CA GLU A 109 27.63 -4.77 -0.55
C GLU A 109 26.36 -4.54 -1.38
N GLU A 110 26.31 -3.45 -2.14
CA GLU A 110 25.15 -3.14 -2.99
C GLU A 110 24.90 -4.21 -4.05
N ALA A 111 25.96 -4.91 -4.49
CA ALA A 111 25.87 -6.03 -5.42
C ALA A 111 25.13 -7.25 -4.84
N ASP A 112 25.02 -7.35 -3.52
CA ASP A 112 24.32 -8.44 -2.84
C ASP A 112 22.80 -8.22 -2.80
N ILE A 113 22.35 -7.02 -3.18
CA ILE A 113 20.94 -6.66 -3.34
C ILE A 113 20.56 -6.87 -4.81
N ASN A 114 19.71 -7.86 -5.07
CA ASN A 114 19.30 -8.24 -6.42
C ASN A 114 17.77 -8.11 -6.55
N PHE A 115 17.31 -7.42 -7.59
CA PHE A 115 15.90 -7.37 -7.96
C PHE A 115 15.57 -8.51 -8.93
N GLY A 116 14.33 -8.98 -8.92
CA GLY A 116 13.94 -10.12 -9.74
C GLY A 116 12.49 -10.57 -9.60
N THR A 117 12.23 -11.79 -10.05
CA THR A 117 10.98 -12.51 -9.82
C THR A 117 11.26 -13.75 -8.98
N TYR A 118 10.28 -14.16 -8.19
CA TYR A 118 10.39 -15.32 -7.33
C TYR A 118 9.23 -16.27 -7.61
N ASP A 119 9.57 -17.48 -8.06
CA ASP A 119 8.59 -18.55 -8.23
C ASP A 119 8.44 -19.30 -6.89
N THR A 120 7.26 -19.18 -6.28
CA THR A 120 6.95 -19.81 -5.00
C THR A 120 6.81 -21.33 -5.08
N ALA A 121 6.49 -21.89 -6.25
CA ALA A 121 6.34 -23.33 -6.43
C ALA A 121 7.71 -24.02 -6.54
N THR A 122 8.65 -23.41 -7.27
CA THR A 122 10.01 -23.95 -7.44
C THR A 122 11.03 -23.41 -6.45
N GLN A 123 10.66 -22.38 -5.66
CA GLN A 123 11.53 -21.65 -4.74
C GLN A 123 12.77 -21.03 -5.43
N THR A 124 12.61 -20.64 -6.69
CA THR A 124 13.72 -20.10 -7.49
C THR A 124 13.59 -18.58 -7.66
N PHE A 125 14.71 -17.88 -7.44
CA PHE A 125 14.83 -16.45 -7.67
C PHE A 125 15.53 -16.20 -9.00
N THR A 126 14.85 -15.51 -9.92
CA THR A 126 15.41 -15.11 -11.22
C THR A 126 15.72 -13.62 -11.20
N VAL A 127 16.99 -13.28 -11.43
CA VAL A 127 17.44 -11.88 -11.40
C VAL A 127 16.88 -11.12 -12.60
N ASN A 128 16.16 -10.04 -12.33
CA ASN A 128 15.68 -9.07 -13.29
C ASN A 128 15.75 -7.68 -12.64
N GLU A 129 16.77 -6.90 -12.99
CA GLU A 129 17.04 -5.57 -12.43
C GLU A 129 15.97 -4.52 -12.75
N LEU A 130 14.98 -4.82 -13.59
CA LEU A 130 13.83 -3.97 -13.89
C LEU A 130 12.54 -4.42 -13.17
N SER A 131 12.55 -5.59 -12.53
CA SER A 131 11.40 -6.07 -11.76
C SER A 131 11.18 -5.26 -10.49
N SER A 132 9.93 -5.16 -10.06
CA SER A 132 9.49 -4.65 -8.75
C SER A 132 8.97 -5.77 -7.83
N ASP A 133 8.96 -7.01 -8.32
CA ASP A 133 8.14 -8.09 -7.74
C ASP A 133 8.86 -8.80 -6.61
N ALA A 134 10.17 -8.94 -6.70
CA ALA A 134 10.97 -9.61 -5.68
C ALA A 134 12.34 -8.98 -5.49
N VAL A 135 12.84 -9.05 -4.25
CA VAL A 135 14.18 -8.64 -3.85
C VAL A 135 14.84 -9.75 -3.07
N ARG A 136 16.07 -10.09 -3.46
CA ARG A 136 16.95 -10.97 -2.68
C ARG A 136 18.08 -10.13 -2.08
N ALA A 137 18.25 -10.24 -0.77
CA ALA A 137 19.39 -9.67 -0.06
C ALA A 137 20.21 -10.77 0.61
N ARG A 138 21.53 -10.66 0.53
CA ARG A 138 22.47 -11.60 1.14
C ARG A 138 23.45 -10.86 2.04
N THR A 139 23.59 -11.32 3.27
CA THR A 139 24.53 -10.77 4.26
C THR A 139 25.51 -11.85 4.71
N TYR A 140 26.73 -11.45 5.08
CA TYR A 140 27.77 -12.41 5.40
C TYR A 140 28.77 -11.94 6.48
N PHE A 141 29.23 -12.93 7.24
CA PHE A 141 30.47 -12.91 8.02
C PHE A 141 31.42 -13.90 7.38
N THR A 142 32.27 -13.45 6.46
CA THR A 142 33.17 -14.32 5.70
C THR A 142 34.61 -13.86 5.78
N ARG A 143 35.53 -14.80 5.60
CA ARG A 143 36.96 -14.49 5.58
C ARG A 143 37.34 -13.62 4.38
N SER A 144 36.65 -13.77 3.25
CA SER A 144 36.87 -12.95 2.04
C SER A 144 36.60 -11.47 2.28
N ASN A 145 35.64 -11.15 3.13
CA ASN A 145 35.20 -9.78 3.42
C ASN A 145 35.84 -9.22 4.70
N GLY A 146 36.79 -9.98 5.28
CA GLY A 146 37.55 -9.56 6.45
C GLY A 146 36.74 -9.53 7.75
N ASN A 147 35.58 -10.19 7.79
CA ASN A 147 34.64 -10.15 8.92
C ASN A 147 34.13 -11.53 9.36
N ALA A 148 34.91 -12.58 9.13
CA ALA A 148 34.59 -13.95 9.57
C ALA A 148 34.28 -14.02 11.07
N ALA A 149 33.34 -14.89 11.44
CA ALA A 149 32.99 -15.11 12.85
C ALA A 149 34.14 -15.85 13.55
N ILE A 150 34.74 -15.19 14.54
CA ILE A 150 35.82 -15.79 15.35
C ILE A 150 35.33 -17.03 16.10
N SER A 151 36.19 -18.03 16.21
CA SER A 151 35.98 -19.14 17.13
C SER A 151 36.65 -18.87 18.47
N PHE A 152 36.04 -19.33 19.56
CA PHE A 152 36.60 -19.25 20.91
C PHE A 152 37.42 -20.49 21.24
N LEU A 153 36.77 -21.66 21.29
CA LEU A 153 37.39 -22.90 21.75
C LEU A 153 37.77 -23.82 20.59
N PHE A 154 37.09 -23.76 19.45
CA PHE A 154 37.48 -24.50 18.24
C PHE A 154 38.85 -24.12 17.69
N ARG A 155 39.37 -22.94 18.07
CA ARG A 155 40.77 -22.57 17.82
C ARG A 155 41.77 -23.54 18.46
N LEU A 156 41.40 -24.22 19.56
CA LEU A 156 42.24 -25.27 20.17
C LEU A 156 42.40 -26.51 19.29
N VAL A 157 41.48 -26.73 18.33
CA VAL A 157 41.53 -27.82 17.35
C VAL A 157 41.86 -27.32 15.94
N GLY A 158 42.41 -26.11 15.82
CA GLY A 158 42.92 -25.55 14.55
C GLY A 158 41.85 -24.96 13.64
N ARG A 159 40.68 -24.59 14.17
CA ARG A 159 39.62 -23.86 13.45
C ARG A 159 39.45 -22.49 14.07
N ASP A 160 40.02 -21.46 13.46
CA ASP A 160 40.08 -20.09 14.04
C ASP A 160 38.86 -19.22 13.74
N ASP A 161 38.12 -19.56 12.67
CA ASP A 161 36.98 -18.79 12.19
C ASP A 161 35.99 -19.66 11.42
N PHE A 162 34.78 -19.12 11.27
CA PHE A 162 33.69 -19.70 10.51
C PHE A 162 33.08 -18.66 9.59
N ASP A 163 32.72 -19.10 8.38
CA ASP A 163 31.96 -18.31 7.44
C ASP A 163 30.47 -18.53 7.70
N VAL A 164 29.72 -17.44 7.87
CA VAL A 164 28.26 -17.46 8.08
C VAL A 164 27.62 -16.57 7.03
N VAL A 165 26.58 -17.07 6.38
CA VAL A 165 25.80 -16.34 5.38
C VAL A 165 24.33 -16.44 5.75
N ALA A 166 23.61 -15.33 5.61
CA ALA A 166 22.16 -15.28 5.67
C ALA A 166 21.62 -14.71 4.36
N GLU A 167 20.45 -15.19 3.96
CA GLU A 167 19.77 -14.76 2.75
C GLU A 167 18.29 -14.64 3.08
N THR A 168 17.65 -13.66 2.46
CA THR A 168 16.19 -13.53 2.48
C THR A 168 15.70 -13.11 1.12
N VAL A 169 14.46 -13.50 0.81
CA VAL A 169 13.73 -13.02 -0.35
C VAL A 169 12.45 -12.36 0.13
N PHE A 170 12.26 -11.11 -0.25
CA PHE A 170 10.98 -10.42 -0.12
C PHE A 170 10.28 -10.40 -1.47
N ILE A 171 8.97 -10.59 -1.44
CA ILE A 171 8.10 -10.45 -2.61
C ILE A 171 7.07 -9.36 -2.35
N ALA A 172 6.84 -8.52 -3.36
CA ALA A 172 5.67 -7.69 -3.45
C ALA A 172 4.50 -8.62 -3.77
N TYR A 173 3.50 -8.60 -2.91
CA TYR A 173 2.30 -9.38 -3.07
C TYR A 173 1.13 -8.41 -2.93
N GLY A 174 0.62 -7.97 -4.07
CA GLY A 174 -0.71 -7.41 -4.17
C GLY A 174 -1.41 -8.24 -5.21
N LYS A 175 -2.19 -9.25 -4.80
CA LYS A 175 -3.20 -9.78 -5.71
C LYS A 175 -4.17 -8.63 -6.01
N ASN A 176 -4.54 -8.51 -7.28
CA ASN A 176 -5.19 -7.38 -7.94
C ASN A 176 -6.53 -6.92 -7.34
N CYS A 177 -6.98 -7.48 -6.22
CA CYS A 177 -8.26 -7.14 -5.61
C CYS A 177 -8.37 -5.68 -5.22
N ILE A 178 -7.28 -5.07 -4.77
CA ILE A 178 -7.27 -3.65 -4.39
C ILE A 178 -7.19 -2.76 -5.63
N THR A 179 -6.56 -3.24 -6.71
CA THR A 179 -6.46 -2.47 -7.95
C THR A 179 -7.80 -2.43 -8.69
N GLU A 180 -8.48 -3.56 -8.82
CA GLU A 180 -9.76 -3.69 -9.53
C GLU A 180 -10.58 -4.81 -8.87
N GLY A 181 -11.83 -4.55 -8.52
CA GLY A 181 -12.66 -5.49 -7.79
C GLY A 181 -13.42 -4.92 -6.60
N TYR A 182 -13.99 -5.82 -5.81
CA TYR A 182 -14.71 -5.52 -4.57
C TYR A 182 -13.93 -6.06 -3.38
N VAL A 183 -13.58 -5.20 -2.43
CA VAL A 183 -12.81 -5.58 -1.24
C VAL A 183 -13.43 -4.97 0.00
N ALA A 184 -13.91 -5.81 0.89
CA ALA A 184 -14.56 -5.37 2.13
C ALA A 184 -13.92 -5.98 3.38
N GLU A 185 -13.86 -5.22 4.46
CA GLU A 185 -13.64 -5.78 5.80
C GLU A 185 -14.87 -6.58 6.26
N GLY A 186 -16.06 -6.09 5.96
CA GLY A 186 -17.34 -6.76 6.20
C GLY A 186 -17.75 -7.69 5.07
N VAL A 187 -19.05 -7.96 4.99
CA VAL A 187 -19.64 -8.89 4.01
C VAL A 187 -19.62 -8.28 2.61
N VAL A 188 -19.31 -9.09 1.59
CA VAL A 188 -19.62 -8.73 0.19
C VAL A 188 -20.84 -9.54 -0.25
N ASP A 189 -21.96 -8.87 -0.50
CA ASP A 189 -23.21 -9.46 -0.98
C ASP A 189 -23.42 -9.13 -2.46
N ILE A 190 -23.48 -10.17 -3.29
CA ILE A 190 -23.62 -10.09 -4.74
C ILE A 190 -24.97 -10.69 -5.14
N GLN A 191 -25.75 -9.91 -5.88
CA GLN A 191 -27.06 -10.35 -6.34
C GLN A 191 -26.95 -11.25 -7.60
N SER A 192 -27.97 -11.30 -8.45
CA SER A 192 -28.09 -12.31 -9.50
C SER A 192 -27.80 -11.78 -10.91
N ASN A 193 -27.43 -12.69 -11.81
CA ASN A 193 -27.19 -12.43 -13.24
C ASN A 193 -26.00 -11.50 -13.51
N ASN A 194 -24.93 -11.55 -12.73
CA ASN A 194 -23.74 -10.75 -13.00
C ASN A 194 -22.66 -11.57 -13.71
N GLY A 195 -21.93 -10.92 -14.61
CA GLY A 195 -20.75 -11.48 -15.27
C GLY A 195 -19.47 -10.88 -14.71
N PHE A 196 -18.57 -11.69 -14.16
CA PHE A 196 -17.26 -11.26 -13.69
C PHE A 196 -16.19 -11.70 -14.70
N GLY A 197 -15.49 -10.73 -15.26
CA GLY A 197 -14.42 -10.93 -16.22
C GLY A 197 -13.14 -11.49 -15.60
N ALA A 198 -12.16 -11.77 -16.46
CA ALA A 198 -10.81 -12.17 -16.08
C ALA A 198 -10.20 -11.16 -15.10
N ASP A 199 -9.41 -11.65 -14.15
CA ASP A 199 -8.71 -10.88 -13.10
C ASP A 199 -9.60 -10.03 -12.16
N PHE A 200 -10.93 -10.01 -12.34
CA PHE A 200 -11.83 -9.34 -11.43
C PHE A 200 -11.88 -10.08 -10.09
N CYS A 201 -11.65 -9.36 -8.99
CA CYS A 201 -11.59 -9.98 -7.68
C CYS A 201 -12.71 -9.50 -6.75
N ILE A 202 -13.23 -10.43 -5.96
CA ILE A 202 -14.15 -10.23 -4.86
C ILE A 202 -13.46 -10.75 -3.60
N HIS A 203 -13.41 -9.93 -2.57
CA HIS A 203 -12.79 -10.27 -1.31
C HIS A 203 -13.58 -9.75 -0.12
N SER A 204 -13.76 -10.61 0.88
CA SER A 204 -14.30 -10.25 2.19
C SER A 204 -13.43 -10.86 3.29
N ASN A 205 -13.14 -10.10 4.34
CA ASN A 205 -12.53 -10.64 5.56
C ASN A 205 -13.53 -11.38 6.47
N GLU A 206 -14.83 -11.31 6.19
CA GLU A 206 -15.86 -12.02 6.96
C GLU A 206 -16.41 -13.23 6.19
N PHE A 207 -17.17 -12.97 5.13
CA PHE A 207 -17.68 -13.95 4.17
C PHE A 207 -18.24 -13.26 2.92
N VAL A 208 -18.31 -14.01 1.82
CA VAL A 208 -18.94 -13.56 0.57
C VAL A 208 -20.30 -14.26 0.43
N SER A 209 -21.34 -13.49 0.11
CA SER A 209 -22.67 -13.94 -0.26
C SER A 209 -22.85 -13.78 -1.77
N ILE A 210 -23.20 -14.86 -2.47
CA ILE A 210 -23.37 -14.85 -3.92
C ILE A 210 -24.71 -15.50 -4.25
N ASN A 211 -25.60 -14.72 -4.85
CA ASN A 211 -26.90 -15.21 -5.31
C ASN A 211 -26.75 -16.07 -6.59
N GLN A 212 -27.84 -16.33 -7.33
CA GLN A 212 -27.84 -17.27 -8.46
C GLN A 212 -27.53 -16.61 -9.81
N ASN A 213 -27.14 -17.43 -10.79
CA ASN A 213 -26.88 -17.09 -12.18
C ASN A 213 -25.73 -16.10 -12.40
N ASN A 214 -24.75 -16.07 -11.52
CA ASN A 214 -23.52 -15.33 -11.76
C ASN A 214 -22.54 -16.19 -12.56
N SER A 215 -21.75 -15.57 -13.43
CA SER A 215 -20.68 -16.24 -14.17
C SER A 215 -19.33 -15.63 -13.82
N PHE A 216 -18.34 -16.48 -13.59
CA PHE A 216 -16.97 -16.10 -13.27
C PHE A 216 -16.05 -16.58 -14.39
N ALA A 217 -15.18 -15.71 -14.87
CA ALA A 217 -14.18 -16.07 -15.86
C ALA A 217 -13.23 -17.12 -15.27
N THR A 218 -12.89 -18.12 -16.07
CA THR A 218 -11.94 -19.17 -15.71
C THR A 218 -10.55 -18.81 -16.21
N ASP A 219 -9.51 -19.27 -15.52
CA ASP A 219 -8.12 -19.12 -15.97
C ASP A 219 -7.95 -19.64 -17.41
N ASP A 220 -7.41 -18.82 -18.30
CA ASP A 220 -7.05 -19.24 -19.66
C ASP A 220 -5.53 -19.38 -19.77
N GLU A 221 -5.04 -20.61 -19.65
CA GLU A 221 -3.62 -20.95 -19.78
C GLU A 221 -3.02 -20.58 -21.16
N GLU A 222 -3.84 -20.44 -22.21
CA GLU A 222 -3.37 -20.14 -23.57
C GLU A 222 -3.14 -18.64 -23.78
N THR A 223 -4.01 -17.79 -23.23
CA THR A 223 -3.88 -16.31 -23.28
C THR A 223 -3.06 -15.75 -22.11
N GLY A 224 -2.94 -16.51 -21.01
CA GLY A 224 -2.28 -16.08 -19.78
C GLY A 224 -3.12 -15.10 -18.94
N GLU A 225 -4.41 -14.97 -19.26
CA GLU A 225 -5.38 -14.18 -18.49
C GLU A 225 -5.82 -14.97 -17.25
N GLY A 226 -5.76 -14.32 -16.08
CA GLY A 226 -6.23 -14.92 -14.84
C GLY A 226 -7.75 -14.97 -14.79
N GLY A 227 -8.32 -16.00 -14.20
CA GLY A 227 -9.74 -16.11 -13.91
C GLY A 227 -10.16 -15.12 -12.83
N SER A 228 -11.47 -14.96 -12.65
CA SER A 228 -12.01 -14.18 -11.55
C SER A 228 -11.61 -14.80 -10.21
N ILE A 229 -11.50 -13.99 -9.17
CA ILE A 229 -11.09 -14.46 -7.84
C ILE A 229 -12.18 -14.14 -6.84
N VAL A 230 -12.64 -15.13 -6.09
CA VAL A 230 -13.53 -14.96 -4.93
C VAL A 230 -12.80 -15.45 -3.70
N SER A 231 -12.50 -14.53 -2.77
CA SER A 231 -11.62 -14.83 -1.66
C SER A 231 -12.18 -14.44 -0.30
N MET A 232 -11.91 -15.30 0.69
CA MET A 232 -12.25 -15.07 2.08
C MET A 232 -11.37 -15.92 3.00
N PRO A 233 -11.26 -15.62 4.31
CA PRO A 233 -10.43 -16.39 5.23
C PRO A 233 -10.89 -17.83 5.43
N ASP A 234 -12.19 -18.09 5.27
CA ASP A 234 -12.81 -19.39 5.51
C ASP A 234 -13.92 -19.66 4.48
N ILE A 235 -13.65 -20.55 3.53
CA ILE A 235 -14.57 -20.92 2.44
C ILE A 235 -15.86 -21.55 2.99
N SER A 236 -15.84 -22.14 4.20
CA SER A 236 -17.04 -22.74 4.80
C SER A 236 -18.14 -21.71 5.13
N LYS A 237 -17.79 -20.41 5.16
CA LYS A 237 -18.72 -19.32 5.39
C LYS A 237 -19.30 -18.73 4.11
N LEU A 238 -18.87 -19.19 2.94
CA LEU A 238 -19.44 -18.77 1.67
C LEU A 238 -20.95 -19.04 1.69
N ASP A 239 -21.72 -17.96 1.54
CA ASP A 239 -23.16 -18.05 1.45
C ASP A 239 -23.56 -18.13 -0.02
N ILE A 240 -24.05 -19.30 -0.42
CA ILE A 240 -24.57 -19.56 -1.76
C ILE A 240 -25.92 -20.29 -1.66
N PRO A 241 -26.82 -20.09 -2.62
CA PRO A 241 -28.03 -20.88 -2.74
C PRO A 241 -27.73 -22.39 -2.80
N GLY A 242 -28.16 -23.13 -1.78
CA GLY A 242 -27.85 -24.57 -1.62
C GLY A 242 -26.75 -24.86 -0.60
N GLY A 243 -25.97 -23.85 -0.21
CA GLY A 243 -24.87 -23.97 0.76
C GLY A 243 -23.66 -24.71 0.21
N VAL A 244 -22.55 -24.64 0.94
CA VAL A 244 -21.35 -25.45 0.64
C VAL A 244 -21.52 -26.82 1.27
N GLU A 245 -21.59 -27.87 0.44
CA GLU A 245 -21.61 -29.26 0.89
C GLU A 245 -20.23 -29.90 0.72
N TYR A 246 -19.87 -30.79 1.66
CA TYR A 246 -18.60 -31.54 1.65
C TYR A 246 -18.88 -33.04 1.55
N ASP A 247 -18.04 -33.75 0.81
CA ASP A 247 -18.08 -35.20 0.70
C ASP A 247 -17.49 -35.90 1.94
N GLU A 248 -17.46 -37.23 1.93
CA GLU A 248 -16.87 -38.03 3.02
C GLU A 248 -15.36 -37.84 3.22
N ASN A 249 -14.67 -37.23 2.24
CA ASN A 249 -13.25 -36.92 2.25
C ASN A 249 -12.95 -35.45 2.58
N ASN A 250 -13.98 -34.65 2.92
CA ASN A 250 -13.88 -33.21 3.18
C ASN A 250 -13.49 -32.40 1.93
N GLU A 251 -13.86 -32.88 0.73
CA GLU A 251 -13.78 -32.16 -0.54
C GLU A 251 -15.13 -31.49 -0.86
N ILE A 252 -15.11 -30.35 -1.56
CA ILE A 252 -16.31 -29.58 -1.89
C ILE A 252 -17.14 -30.33 -2.95
N ILE A 253 -18.44 -30.49 -2.71
CA ILE A 253 -19.39 -31.08 -3.66
C ILE A 253 -19.80 -30.03 -4.71
N PRO A 254 -19.50 -30.23 -6.02
CA PRO A 254 -19.74 -29.21 -7.05
C PRO A 254 -21.22 -28.94 -7.38
N ASP A 255 -22.15 -29.78 -6.93
CA ASP A 255 -23.55 -29.73 -7.36
C ASP A 255 -24.24 -28.40 -6.99
N ASN A 256 -23.91 -27.82 -5.84
CA ASN A 256 -24.46 -26.53 -5.40
C ASN A 256 -23.83 -25.33 -6.10
N PHE A 257 -22.69 -25.52 -6.77
CA PHE A 257 -22.01 -24.48 -7.55
C PHE A 257 -22.57 -24.35 -8.97
N LYS A 258 -23.39 -25.30 -9.44
CA LYS A 258 -23.98 -25.26 -10.80
C LYS A 258 -24.89 -24.05 -11.07
N LEU A 259 -25.32 -23.36 -10.02
CA LEU A 259 -26.10 -22.12 -10.14
C LEU A 259 -25.23 -20.91 -10.48
N ASN A 260 -23.91 -21.02 -10.33
CA ASN A 260 -22.95 -19.95 -10.60
C ASN A 260 -21.75 -20.53 -11.37
N ASP A 261 -21.67 -20.23 -12.66
CA ASP A 261 -20.66 -20.80 -13.56
C ASP A 261 -19.27 -20.28 -13.21
N GLY A 262 -18.25 -21.16 -13.19
CA GLY A 262 -16.87 -20.79 -12.85
C GLY A 262 -16.58 -20.48 -11.37
N LEU A 263 -17.58 -20.43 -10.48
CA LEU A 263 -17.39 -20.02 -9.08
C LEU A 263 -16.41 -20.93 -8.32
N LEU A 264 -16.47 -22.24 -8.53
CA LEU A 264 -15.61 -23.20 -7.82
C LEU A 264 -14.12 -22.96 -8.13
N GLU A 265 -13.80 -22.59 -9.37
CA GLU A 265 -12.44 -22.33 -9.83
C GLU A 265 -11.96 -20.96 -9.35
N ALA A 266 -12.86 -19.99 -9.22
CA ALA A 266 -12.57 -18.67 -8.69
C ALA A 266 -12.23 -18.66 -7.19
N LEU A 267 -12.55 -19.72 -6.42
CA LEU A 267 -12.38 -19.71 -4.96
C LEU A 267 -10.91 -19.69 -4.53
N ALA A 268 -10.58 -18.74 -3.66
CA ALA A 268 -9.29 -18.63 -3.01
C ALA A 268 -9.43 -18.37 -1.51
N GLN A 269 -8.51 -18.91 -0.70
CA GLN A 269 -8.54 -18.73 0.74
C GLN A 269 -7.37 -17.86 1.22
N TYR A 270 -7.66 -16.60 1.56
CA TYR A 270 -6.72 -15.67 2.18
C TYR A 270 -7.47 -14.50 2.82
N THR A 271 -6.75 -13.65 3.56
CA THR A 271 -7.24 -12.44 4.22
C THR A 271 -6.47 -11.24 3.67
N ILE A 272 -7.13 -10.11 3.46
CA ILE A 272 -6.48 -8.85 3.09
C ILE A 272 -6.57 -7.89 4.27
N ASP A 273 -5.44 -7.38 4.75
CA ASP A 273 -5.46 -6.34 5.79
C ASP A 273 -5.78 -4.97 5.18
N LEU A 274 -7.00 -4.46 5.31
CA LEU A 274 -7.37 -3.13 4.81
C LEU A 274 -7.08 -2.01 5.81
N GLN A 275 -6.76 -2.34 7.07
CA GLN A 275 -6.47 -1.35 8.10
C GLN A 275 -5.42 -0.30 7.66
N PRO A 276 -4.32 -0.66 6.96
CA PRO A 276 -3.34 0.32 6.53
C PRO A 276 -3.88 1.26 5.44
N MET A 277 -4.84 0.83 4.61
CA MET A 277 -5.53 1.69 3.65
C MET A 277 -6.52 2.61 4.36
N MET A 278 -7.30 2.08 5.32
CA MET A 278 -8.23 2.87 6.12
C MET A 278 -7.51 3.96 6.93
N ASN A 279 -6.34 3.64 7.48
CA ASN A 279 -5.46 4.58 8.15
C ASN A 279 -4.90 5.64 7.19
N MET A 280 -4.63 5.27 5.93
CA MET A 280 -4.17 6.20 4.90
C MET A 280 -5.26 7.22 4.54
N MET A 281 -6.53 6.83 4.55
CA MET A 281 -7.65 7.77 4.32
C MET A 281 -7.64 8.91 5.34
N ASP A 282 -7.36 8.62 6.61
CA ASP A 282 -7.32 9.63 7.67
C ASP A 282 -6.19 10.65 7.38
N ASN A 283 -5.05 10.20 6.85
CA ASN A 283 -3.95 11.05 6.41
C ASN A 283 -4.27 11.84 5.13
N ILE A 284 -5.00 11.24 4.17
CA ILE A 284 -5.47 11.93 2.95
C ILE A 284 -6.40 13.08 3.33
N VAL A 285 -7.39 12.83 4.19
CA VAL A 285 -8.30 13.87 4.68
C VAL A 285 -7.53 14.96 5.42
N TYR A 286 -6.60 14.58 6.31
CA TYR A 286 -5.78 15.55 7.03
C TYR A 286 -4.97 16.45 6.09
N LYS A 287 -4.36 15.89 5.03
CA LYS A 287 -3.64 16.65 3.99
C LYS A 287 -4.53 17.73 3.37
N TYR A 288 -5.76 17.36 3.03
CA TYR A 288 -6.70 18.26 2.36
C TYR A 288 -7.30 19.32 3.29
N GLU A 289 -7.53 18.98 4.56
CA GLU A 289 -8.00 19.93 5.57
C GLU A 289 -6.89 20.89 6.06
N ASN A 290 -5.62 20.45 6.05
CA ASN A 290 -4.48 21.18 6.59
C ASN A 290 -3.30 21.26 5.59
N PRO A 291 -3.49 21.89 4.41
CA PRO A 291 -2.48 21.88 3.34
C PRO A 291 -1.15 22.52 3.75
N GLN A 292 -1.18 23.59 4.55
CA GLN A 292 0.04 24.24 5.04
C GLN A 292 0.81 23.36 6.02
N ALA A 293 0.11 22.70 6.96
CA ALA A 293 0.77 21.80 7.91
C ALA A 293 1.38 20.59 7.21
N TRP A 294 0.73 20.10 6.14
CA TRP A 294 1.31 19.08 5.26
C TRP A 294 2.59 19.58 4.58
N ALA A 295 2.56 20.77 3.97
CA ALA A 295 3.73 21.35 3.30
C ALA A 295 4.90 21.55 4.27
N ASP A 296 4.62 22.04 5.48
CA ASP A 296 5.63 22.24 6.53
C ASP A 296 6.21 20.90 7.01
N ALA A 297 5.38 19.86 7.17
CA ALA A 297 5.81 18.52 7.54
C ALA A 297 6.72 17.89 6.49
N VAL A 298 6.37 18.01 5.21
CA VAL A 298 7.19 17.54 4.08
C VAL A 298 8.53 18.29 4.03
N ALA A 299 8.51 19.62 4.16
CA ALA A 299 9.72 20.44 4.13
C ALA A 299 10.69 20.13 5.28
N ASN A 300 10.16 19.76 6.45
CA ASN A 300 10.96 19.47 7.65
C ASN A 300 11.17 17.97 7.90
N ASN A 301 10.61 17.09 7.05
CA ASN A 301 10.58 15.64 7.24
C ASN A 301 10.04 15.23 8.64
N ASP A 302 9.05 15.95 9.15
CA ASP A 302 8.42 15.74 10.46
C ASP A 302 6.94 15.41 10.29
N TYR A 303 6.63 14.11 10.29
CA TYR A 303 5.27 13.58 10.16
C TYR A 303 4.64 13.16 11.50
N SER A 304 5.15 13.69 12.63
CA SER A 304 4.62 13.36 13.96
C SER A 304 3.23 13.93 14.23
N ALA A 305 2.84 14.99 13.52
CA ALA A 305 1.55 15.66 13.66
C ALA A 305 0.39 14.94 12.94
N PHE A 306 0.66 13.86 12.21
CA PHE A 306 -0.35 13.12 11.46
C PHE A 306 -1.23 12.26 12.37
N PRO A 307 -2.52 12.10 12.03
CA PRO A 307 -3.42 11.20 12.75
C PRO A 307 -2.84 9.78 12.89
N VAL A 308 -2.19 9.30 11.83
CA VAL A 308 -1.42 8.07 11.83
C VAL A 308 0.05 8.40 11.56
N PRO A 309 0.95 8.24 12.55
CA PRO A 309 2.37 8.52 12.39
C PRO A 309 2.96 7.67 11.25
N ILE A 310 3.54 8.32 10.25
CA ILE A 310 4.25 7.67 9.16
C ILE A 310 5.76 7.89 9.32
N SER A 311 6.56 6.83 9.11
CA SER A 311 8.02 6.88 9.22
C SER A 311 8.72 7.37 7.94
N ALA A 312 7.97 7.48 6.85
CA ALA A 312 8.40 7.99 5.54
C ALA A 312 7.15 8.54 4.83
N PRO A 313 7.30 9.50 3.89
CA PRO A 313 6.18 9.94 3.08
C PRO A 313 5.64 8.74 2.30
N ILE A 314 4.46 8.26 2.69
CA ILE A 314 3.51 7.75 1.72
C ILE A 314 2.81 9.04 1.30
N THR A 315 3.33 9.75 0.31
CA THR A 315 2.59 10.90 -0.21
C THR A 315 1.44 10.31 -1.00
N PRO A 316 0.17 10.50 -0.58
CA PRO A 316 -0.90 10.45 -1.57
C PRO A 316 -0.59 11.61 -2.51
N ASP A 317 0.13 11.35 -3.58
CA ASP A 317 0.43 12.37 -4.57
C ASP A 317 -0.87 12.93 -5.10
N TRP A 318 -0.80 14.17 -5.59
CA TRP A 318 -1.91 14.69 -6.36
C TRP A 318 -2.12 13.75 -7.54
N PRO A 319 -3.38 13.41 -7.89
CA PRO A 319 -3.63 12.62 -9.09
C PRO A 319 -2.87 13.20 -10.28
N SER A 320 -2.35 12.36 -11.17
CA SER A 320 -1.58 12.77 -12.34
C SER A 320 -2.35 13.70 -13.29
N PHE A 321 -3.69 13.66 -13.23
CA PHE A 321 -4.56 14.60 -13.93
C PHE A 321 -4.52 16.04 -13.38
N ILE A 322 -3.85 16.29 -12.26
CA ILE A 322 -3.67 17.62 -11.67
C ILE A 322 -2.23 18.07 -11.85
N ASP A 323 -2.00 19.12 -12.63
CA ASP A 323 -0.69 19.73 -12.78
C ASP A 323 -0.32 20.53 -11.51
N VAL A 324 0.54 19.95 -10.68
CA VAL A 324 1.01 20.56 -9.42
C VAL A 324 1.84 21.83 -9.69
N ALA A 325 2.45 22.00 -10.87
CA ALA A 325 3.23 23.20 -11.20
C ALA A 325 2.36 24.46 -11.28
N GLN A 326 1.06 24.32 -11.55
CA GLN A 326 0.08 25.43 -11.51
C GLN A 326 -0.46 25.71 -10.09
N TYR A 327 -0.22 24.81 -9.13
CA TYR A 327 -0.76 24.87 -7.77
C TYR A 327 0.19 25.42 -6.71
N ALA A 328 1.46 25.63 -7.03
CA ALA A 328 2.46 26.09 -6.05
C ALA A 328 2.09 27.45 -5.40
N ASP A 329 1.21 28.24 -6.01
CA ASP A 329 0.69 29.50 -5.45
C ASP A 329 -0.70 29.37 -4.79
N ALA A 330 -1.44 28.28 -5.00
CA ALA A 330 -2.77 28.07 -4.43
C ALA A 330 -2.68 27.45 -3.02
N THR A 331 -2.07 28.19 -2.09
CA THR A 331 -1.90 27.78 -0.68
C THR A 331 -3.20 27.78 0.13
N THR A 332 -4.32 28.20 -0.46
CA THR A 332 -5.64 28.24 0.19
C THR A 332 -6.69 27.55 -0.68
N PRO A 333 -7.35 26.49 -0.18
CA PRO A 333 -8.55 25.95 -0.83
C PRO A 333 -9.58 27.06 -1.02
N LEU A 334 -10.24 27.09 -2.18
CA LEU A 334 -11.41 27.96 -2.38
C LEU A 334 -12.52 27.45 -1.46
N SER A 335 -12.71 28.16 -0.34
CA SER A 335 -13.78 27.89 0.61
C SER A 335 -15.09 28.44 0.06
N LEU A 336 -15.95 27.55 -0.41
CA LEU A 336 -17.32 27.86 -0.80
C LEU A 336 -18.21 27.63 0.41
N ASN A 337 -18.73 28.70 1.03
CA ASN A 337 -19.91 28.51 1.86
C ASN A 337 -21.10 28.31 0.94
N ALA A 338 -22.01 27.41 1.31
CA ALA A 338 -23.25 27.21 0.57
C ALA A 338 -24.16 28.46 0.50
N THR A 339 -23.81 29.53 1.22
CA THR A 339 -24.45 30.87 1.15
C THR A 339 -23.83 31.81 0.12
N ASP A 340 -22.60 31.55 -0.35
CA ASP A 340 -21.83 32.49 -1.17
C ASP A 340 -22.17 32.39 -2.67
N ILE A 341 -22.88 31.34 -3.07
CA ILE A 341 -23.29 31.09 -4.45
C ILE A 341 -24.81 31.19 -4.54
N SER A 342 -25.26 32.36 -4.99
CA SER A 342 -26.64 32.72 -5.34
C SER A 342 -27.57 33.11 -4.18
N GLY A 343 -28.35 34.17 -4.41
CA GLY A 343 -29.51 34.57 -3.60
C GLY A 343 -30.68 33.57 -3.62
N LYS A 344 -30.39 32.26 -3.66
CA LYS A 344 -31.33 31.16 -3.45
C LYS A 344 -31.25 30.78 -1.98
N GLY A 345 -32.27 31.16 -1.19
CA GLY A 345 -32.33 30.78 0.22
C GLY A 345 -32.33 29.26 0.42
N ASN A 346 -31.64 28.78 1.47
CA ASN A 346 -31.74 27.47 2.15
C ASN A 346 -31.78 26.16 1.33
N THR A 347 -31.59 26.18 0.01
CA THR A 347 -31.43 25.00 -0.86
C THR A 347 -30.02 25.00 -1.47
N THR A 348 -29.21 24.03 -1.09
CA THR A 348 -27.77 23.87 -1.37
C THR A 348 -27.52 22.96 -2.58
N SER A 349 -28.13 23.29 -3.72
CA SER A 349 -27.90 22.59 -5.00
C SER A 349 -27.01 23.43 -5.91
N PHE A 350 -25.95 22.84 -6.46
CA PHE A 350 -25.01 23.50 -7.37
C PHE A 350 -25.00 22.79 -8.73
N THR A 351 -25.06 23.54 -9.82
CA THR A 351 -24.73 22.98 -11.16
C THR A 351 -23.23 23.00 -11.40
N THR A 352 -22.73 22.18 -12.32
CA THR A 352 -21.32 22.23 -12.75
C THR A 352 -20.92 23.62 -13.21
N GLU A 353 -21.79 24.34 -13.95
CA GLU A 353 -21.49 25.71 -14.37
C GLU A 353 -21.43 26.70 -13.20
N GLU A 354 -22.26 26.53 -12.17
CA GLU A 354 -22.20 27.33 -10.95
C GLU A 354 -20.88 27.07 -10.18
N LEU A 355 -20.43 25.82 -10.08
CA LEU A 355 -19.13 25.48 -9.46
C LEU A 355 -17.95 26.05 -10.27
N MET A 356 -17.97 25.91 -11.60
CA MET A 356 -16.93 26.46 -12.47
C MET A 356 -16.90 28.01 -12.44
N ALA A 357 -18.07 28.65 -12.32
CA ALA A 357 -18.18 30.11 -12.29
C ALA A 357 -17.67 30.72 -10.99
N VAL A 358 -17.78 30.03 -9.86
CA VAL A 358 -17.38 30.57 -8.55
C VAL A 358 -15.88 30.43 -8.32
N GLY A 359 -15.22 29.48 -8.99
CA GLY A 359 -13.76 29.39 -9.00
C GLY A 359 -13.04 30.54 -9.74
N ALA A 360 -13.73 31.56 -10.23
CA ALA A 360 -13.09 32.77 -10.75
C ALA A 360 -12.57 33.62 -9.57
N ASP A 361 -11.48 33.18 -8.94
CA ASP A 361 -10.72 34.06 -8.06
C ASP A 361 -9.79 34.95 -8.88
N VAL A 362 -9.72 36.18 -8.43
CA VAL A 362 -9.40 37.37 -9.19
C VAL A 362 -7.94 37.71 -8.83
N VAL A 363 -6.99 37.36 -9.70
CA VAL A 363 -5.55 37.52 -9.41
C VAL A 363 -5.14 38.97 -9.72
N PRO A 364 -4.52 39.72 -8.78
CA PRO A 364 -4.05 41.07 -9.08
C PRO A 364 -2.99 40.96 -10.17
N VAL A 365 -3.19 41.68 -11.26
CA VAL A 365 -2.17 41.79 -12.30
C VAL A 365 -0.94 42.41 -11.64
N LEU A 366 0.21 41.74 -11.66
CA LEU A 366 1.43 42.28 -11.06
C LEU A 366 2.23 43.04 -12.13
N ASN A 367 2.77 44.20 -11.77
CA ASN A 367 3.79 44.88 -12.56
C ASN A 367 5.10 44.06 -12.52
N ASP A 368 6.03 44.34 -13.43
CA ASP A 368 7.35 43.65 -13.51
C ASP A 368 8.19 43.75 -12.21
N ASP A 369 7.83 44.63 -11.28
CA ASP A 369 8.47 44.80 -9.97
C ASP A 369 7.76 44.03 -8.83
N GLY A 370 6.72 43.27 -9.14
CA GLY A 370 5.93 42.49 -8.19
C GLY A 370 4.87 43.28 -7.42
N SER A 371 4.66 44.56 -7.73
CA SER A 371 3.56 45.35 -7.16
C SER A 371 2.24 45.10 -7.89
N ALA A 372 1.10 45.18 -7.19
CA ALA A 372 -0.22 45.09 -7.84
C ALA A 372 -0.43 46.27 -8.79
N ALA A 373 -0.75 45.98 -10.05
CA ALA A 373 -1.11 46.96 -11.06
C ALA A 373 -2.42 47.65 -10.67
N THR A 374 -2.49 48.95 -10.91
CA THR A 374 -3.66 49.79 -10.58
C THR A 374 -4.15 50.55 -11.79
N ASP A 375 -5.44 50.87 -11.82
CA ASP A 375 -6.04 51.69 -12.87
C ASP A 375 -5.70 53.19 -12.72
N GLU A 376 -6.27 54.03 -13.58
CA GLU A 376 -6.04 55.48 -13.58
C GLU A 376 -6.56 56.21 -12.33
N ASN A 377 -7.36 55.54 -11.49
CA ASN A 377 -7.86 56.05 -10.22
C ASN A 377 -7.11 55.47 -9.00
N GLY A 378 -6.19 54.52 -9.21
CA GLY A 378 -5.40 53.88 -8.16
C GLY A 378 -6.03 52.64 -7.55
N ASP A 379 -7.08 52.09 -8.18
CA ASP A 379 -7.71 50.84 -7.76
C ASP A 379 -6.99 49.64 -8.39
N PRO A 380 -6.77 48.52 -7.67
CA PRO A 380 -6.06 47.36 -8.21
C PRO A 380 -6.81 46.72 -9.39
N ILE A 381 -6.05 46.41 -10.45
CA ILE A 381 -6.51 45.71 -11.65
C ILE A 381 -6.34 44.22 -11.43
N PHE A 382 -7.36 43.44 -11.78
CA PHE A 382 -7.34 42.00 -11.64
C PHE A 382 -7.73 41.28 -12.94
N ASP A 383 -7.15 40.11 -13.16
CA ASP A 383 -7.41 39.26 -14.32
C ASP A 383 -8.17 37.97 -13.92
N VAL A 384 -9.03 37.50 -14.82
CA VAL A 384 -9.86 36.30 -14.61
C VAL A 384 -9.22 35.13 -15.36
N LEU A 385 -8.61 34.19 -14.64
CA LEU A 385 -8.09 32.95 -15.23
C LEU A 385 -9.27 32.11 -15.75
N SER A 386 -9.38 32.05 -17.08
CA SER A 386 -10.56 31.61 -17.82
C SER A 386 -10.60 30.13 -18.19
N ASP A 387 -9.82 29.26 -17.56
CA ASP A 387 -9.63 27.87 -18.02
C ASP A 387 -10.29 26.78 -17.18
N GLY A 388 -10.73 27.03 -15.94
CA GLY A 388 -11.71 26.16 -15.23
C GLY A 388 -11.28 24.71 -14.91
N THR A 389 -10.14 24.24 -15.40
CA THR A 389 -9.55 22.91 -15.15
C THR A 389 -8.56 22.97 -13.99
N ASN A 390 -8.42 21.89 -13.22
CA ASN A 390 -7.50 21.72 -12.09
C ASN A 390 -7.85 22.60 -10.87
N ARG A 391 -9.03 22.44 -10.25
CA ARG A 391 -9.44 23.23 -9.05
C ARG A 391 -9.78 22.35 -7.82
N THR A 392 -9.36 22.78 -6.63
CA THR A 392 -9.69 22.16 -5.34
C THR A 392 -10.71 23.04 -4.62
N TYR A 393 -11.90 22.48 -4.39
CA TYR A 393 -13.03 23.14 -3.74
C TYR A 393 -13.24 22.57 -2.35
N TYR A 394 -13.35 23.45 -1.35
CA TYR A 394 -13.82 23.08 -0.03
C TYR A 394 -15.25 23.58 0.15
N ILE A 395 -16.23 22.68 0.24
CA ILE A 395 -17.64 23.03 0.38
C ILE A 395 -18.05 22.86 1.83
N ASP A 396 -18.33 23.96 2.54
CA ASP A 396 -18.84 23.92 3.91
C ASP A 396 -20.37 24.07 3.97
N CYS A 397 -21.01 23.36 4.90
CA CYS A 397 -22.46 23.32 5.07
C CYS A 397 -22.95 24.14 6.26
N VAL A 398 -22.32 25.26 6.58
CA VAL A 398 -22.81 26.13 7.64
C VAL A 398 -24.10 26.82 7.17
N LYS A 399 -25.22 26.61 7.87
CA LYS A 399 -26.42 27.44 7.70
C LYS A 399 -26.11 28.83 8.24
N GLY A 400 -26.41 29.86 7.45
CA GLY A 400 -26.19 31.27 7.80
C GLY A 400 -26.38 31.58 9.30
N GLY A 401 -25.26 31.88 9.98
CA GLY A 401 -25.22 32.46 11.32
C GLY A 401 -25.64 31.58 12.51
N ASN A 402 -25.89 30.28 12.35
CA ASN A 402 -26.15 29.37 13.48
C ASN A 402 -25.50 27.99 13.24
N GLU A 403 -24.95 27.40 14.31
CA GLU A 403 -24.17 26.13 14.36
C GLU A 403 -24.88 24.86 13.83
N ASN A 404 -26.06 24.97 13.25
CA ASN A 404 -26.78 23.84 12.66
C ASN A 404 -26.35 23.67 11.20
N ARG A 405 -25.40 22.75 10.95
CA ARG A 405 -24.97 22.36 9.61
C ARG A 405 -26.17 21.90 8.74
N SER A 406 -26.22 22.31 7.47
CA SER A 406 -27.15 21.76 6.47
C SER A 406 -26.89 20.25 6.31
N ALA A 407 -27.95 19.48 6.09
CA ALA A 407 -27.89 18.02 6.06
C ALA A 407 -27.07 17.47 4.87
N GLY A 408 -26.99 18.21 3.75
CA GLY A 408 -26.19 17.80 2.60
C GLY A 408 -26.09 18.87 1.51
N VAL A 409 -25.26 18.59 0.51
CA VAL A 409 -25.06 19.34 -0.74
C VAL A 409 -25.50 18.48 -1.92
N THR A 410 -26.21 19.06 -2.88
CA THR A 410 -26.55 18.38 -4.13
C THR A 410 -25.73 18.95 -5.28
N ILE A 411 -25.01 18.11 -6.01
CA ILE A 411 -24.26 18.47 -7.22
C ILE A 411 -25.02 17.94 -8.43
N ASP A 412 -25.39 18.83 -9.34
CA ASP A 412 -26.01 18.49 -10.61
C ASP A 412 -24.99 18.63 -11.74
N ALA A 413 -24.51 17.49 -12.23
CA ALA A 413 -23.59 17.40 -13.37
C ALA A 413 -24.23 16.66 -14.56
N SER A 414 -25.56 16.77 -14.70
CA SER A 414 -26.32 16.10 -15.74
C SER A 414 -26.22 16.77 -17.11
N THR A 415 -26.03 18.09 -17.15
CA THR A 415 -25.90 18.88 -18.39
C THR A 415 -24.46 19.04 -18.84
N THR A 416 -23.57 19.26 -17.88
CA THR A 416 -22.13 19.45 -18.10
C THR A 416 -21.36 18.54 -17.14
N PRO A 417 -20.53 17.61 -17.66
CA PRO A 417 -19.74 16.72 -16.82
C PRO A 417 -18.86 17.50 -15.84
N LEU A 418 -18.80 17.03 -14.60
CA LEU A 418 -17.85 17.52 -13.60
C LEU A 418 -16.47 16.97 -13.96
N LYS A 419 -15.53 17.82 -14.37
CA LYS A 419 -14.23 17.38 -14.91
C LYS A 419 -13.02 18.06 -14.26
N ASP A 420 -11.94 17.29 -14.07
CA ASP A 420 -10.61 17.75 -13.65
C ASP A 420 -10.60 18.57 -12.35
N MET A 421 -11.30 18.09 -11.31
CA MET A 421 -11.41 18.83 -10.04
C MET A 421 -11.41 17.96 -8.78
N ILE A 422 -11.09 18.59 -7.65
CA ILE A 422 -11.15 18.01 -6.31
C ILE A 422 -12.23 18.71 -5.52
N ILE A 423 -13.14 17.93 -4.93
CA ILE A 423 -14.17 18.46 -4.02
C ILE A 423 -13.96 17.83 -2.65
N ILE A 424 -13.83 18.65 -1.61
CA ILE A 424 -13.73 18.24 -0.22
C ILE A 424 -14.91 18.83 0.54
N SER A 425 -15.63 18.01 1.30
CA SER A 425 -16.74 18.51 2.10
C SER A 425 -16.98 17.70 3.36
N PRO A 426 -17.27 18.33 4.52
CA PRO A 426 -17.77 17.64 5.71
C PRO A 426 -19.27 17.30 5.64
N CYS A 427 -19.92 17.52 4.50
CA CYS A 427 -21.35 17.31 4.31
C CYS A 427 -21.65 15.99 3.62
N GLU A 428 -22.92 15.57 3.68
CA GLU A 428 -23.44 14.54 2.78
C GLU A 428 -23.49 15.11 1.35
N ILE A 429 -22.83 14.45 0.40
CA ILE A 429 -22.77 14.88 -1.00
C ILE A 429 -23.73 14.02 -1.80
N SER A 430 -24.71 14.62 -2.46
CA SER A 430 -25.65 13.91 -3.34
C SER A 430 -25.47 14.33 -4.79
N PHE A 431 -25.38 13.38 -5.72
CA PHE A 431 -25.36 13.65 -7.15
C PHE A 431 -26.77 13.56 -7.76
N ALA A 432 -27.13 14.52 -8.62
CA ALA A 432 -28.40 14.53 -9.32
C ALA A 432 -28.46 13.43 -10.40
N GLN A 433 -29.67 13.16 -10.91
CA GLN A 433 -29.91 12.11 -11.90
C GLN A 433 -29.11 12.36 -13.18
N GLY A 434 -28.42 11.34 -13.68
CA GLY A 434 -27.61 11.46 -14.90
C GLY A 434 -26.31 12.25 -14.75
N SER A 435 -25.87 12.54 -13.52
CA SER A 435 -24.63 13.28 -13.30
C SER A 435 -23.42 12.49 -13.80
N VAL A 436 -22.52 13.16 -14.54
CA VAL A 436 -21.30 12.57 -15.07
C VAL A 436 -20.09 13.21 -14.38
N ILE A 437 -19.23 12.40 -13.75
CA ILE A 437 -18.04 12.86 -13.03
C ILE A 437 -16.80 12.24 -13.67
N GLN A 438 -15.95 13.04 -14.31
CA GLN A 438 -14.75 12.61 -15.03
C GLN A 438 -13.49 13.17 -14.36
N ASN A 439 -12.42 12.38 -14.25
CA ASN A 439 -11.11 12.85 -13.76
C ASN A 439 -11.19 13.72 -12.49
N SER A 440 -12.02 13.31 -11.54
CA SER A 440 -12.28 14.13 -10.36
C SER A 440 -12.15 13.31 -9.09
N ARG A 441 -11.64 13.95 -8.03
CA ARG A 441 -11.54 13.34 -6.70
C ARG A 441 -12.54 13.98 -5.76
N ILE A 442 -13.48 13.19 -5.27
CA ILE A 442 -14.51 13.62 -4.32
C ILE A 442 -14.17 13.04 -2.95
N VAL A 443 -13.99 13.91 -1.96
CA VAL A 443 -13.61 13.57 -0.59
C VAL A 443 -14.70 14.04 0.36
N SER A 444 -15.43 13.10 0.97
CA SER A 444 -16.36 13.40 2.06
C SER A 444 -15.75 13.05 3.40
N THR A 445 -15.70 14.05 4.30
CA THR A 445 -15.28 13.84 5.70
C THR A 445 -16.46 13.56 6.63
N SER A 446 -17.68 13.49 6.08
CA SER A 446 -18.87 13.03 6.80
C SER A 446 -18.73 11.55 7.17
N THR A 447 -19.08 11.19 8.41
CA THR A 447 -19.14 9.80 8.88
C THR A 447 -20.53 9.19 8.74
N SER A 448 -21.45 9.89 8.07
CA SER A 448 -22.81 9.40 7.83
C SER A 448 -22.80 8.14 6.95
N PRO A 449 -23.70 7.17 7.15
CA PRO A 449 -23.91 6.08 6.21
C PRO A 449 -24.19 6.55 4.77
N ASP A 450 -24.76 7.75 4.63
CA ASP A 450 -25.14 8.36 3.35
C ASP A 450 -24.21 9.53 3.00
N ALA A 451 -22.93 9.45 3.36
CA ALA A 451 -21.96 10.54 3.17
C ALA A 451 -21.75 10.91 1.69
N ILE A 452 -21.85 9.94 0.78
CA ILE A 452 -21.92 10.19 -0.67
C ILE A 452 -23.10 9.39 -1.24
N THR A 453 -24.02 10.07 -1.90
CA THR A 453 -25.17 9.45 -2.56
C THR A 453 -25.27 9.86 -4.02
N GLY A 454 -25.88 9.02 -4.85
CA GLY A 454 -26.26 9.40 -6.21
C GLY A 454 -27.72 9.07 -6.51
N ALA A 455 -28.33 9.83 -7.41
CA ALA A 455 -29.59 9.44 -8.03
C ALA A 455 -29.36 8.39 -9.14
N GLN A 456 -30.40 8.06 -9.89
CA GLN A 456 -30.31 7.09 -10.99
C GLN A 456 -29.38 7.57 -12.11
N GLY A 457 -28.64 6.64 -12.73
CA GLY A 457 -27.89 6.91 -13.95
C GLY A 457 -26.63 7.76 -13.77
N VAL A 458 -26.05 7.78 -12.56
CA VAL A 458 -24.78 8.47 -12.32
C VAL A 458 -23.65 7.71 -13.00
N VAL A 459 -22.80 8.43 -13.72
CA VAL A 459 -21.63 7.89 -14.41
C VAL A 459 -20.36 8.43 -13.75
N LEU A 460 -19.50 7.52 -13.32
CA LEU A 460 -18.21 7.81 -12.71
C LEU A 460 -17.12 7.40 -13.68
N GLY A 461 -16.33 8.37 -14.12
CA GLY A 461 -15.28 8.25 -15.12
C GLY A 461 -15.75 8.56 -16.54
N ASP A 462 -14.89 8.24 -17.50
CA ASP A 462 -15.10 8.52 -18.92
C ASP A 462 -15.38 7.23 -19.68
N LEU A 463 -16.55 7.14 -20.34
CA LEU A 463 -16.93 5.97 -21.13
C LEU A 463 -16.14 5.85 -22.43
N ASP A 464 -15.55 6.95 -22.91
CA ASP A 464 -14.77 6.93 -24.14
C ASP A 464 -13.32 6.50 -23.90
N ASN A 465 -12.79 6.67 -22.67
CA ASN A 465 -11.40 6.39 -22.29
C ASN A 465 -11.30 5.70 -20.93
N VAL A 466 -12.14 4.68 -20.72
CA VAL A 466 -12.37 3.98 -19.44
C VAL A 466 -11.12 3.66 -18.63
N CYS A 467 -10.00 3.31 -19.25
CA CYS A 467 -8.79 2.88 -18.55
C CYS A 467 -7.72 3.98 -18.40
N ASP A 468 -7.89 5.10 -19.11
CA ASP A 468 -6.95 6.22 -19.13
C ASP A 468 -7.45 7.44 -18.33
N SER A 469 -8.70 7.41 -17.89
CA SER A 469 -9.34 8.48 -17.13
C SER A 469 -10.31 7.93 -16.10
N GLY A 470 -10.27 8.51 -14.90
CA GLY A 470 -10.90 7.92 -13.75
C GLY A 470 -11.28 8.89 -12.66
N SER A 471 -12.34 8.56 -11.93
CA SER A 471 -12.81 9.37 -10.80
C SER A 471 -12.62 8.60 -9.50
N GLN A 472 -12.29 9.33 -8.44
CA GLN A 472 -11.96 8.77 -7.14
C GLN A 472 -12.88 9.31 -6.06
N PHE A 473 -13.49 8.43 -5.30
CA PHE A 473 -14.42 8.77 -4.23
C PHE A 473 -13.84 8.27 -2.92
N ILE A 474 -13.61 9.17 -1.98
CA ILE A 474 -13.07 8.88 -0.66
C ILE A 474 -14.12 9.34 0.36
N SER A 475 -14.64 8.43 1.17
CA SER A 475 -15.68 8.73 2.16
C SER A 475 -15.30 8.21 3.55
N MET A 476 -15.36 9.07 4.57
CA MET A 476 -15.23 8.65 5.97
C MET A 476 -16.48 7.93 6.50
N GLY A 477 -17.58 8.00 5.75
CA GLY A 477 -18.84 7.32 6.02
C GLY A 477 -19.12 6.24 4.98
N GLY A 478 -20.39 6.07 4.63
CA GLY A 478 -20.80 5.16 3.56
C GLY A 478 -20.95 5.85 2.20
N ILE A 479 -21.16 5.02 1.17
CA ILE A 479 -21.40 5.45 -0.21
C ILE A 479 -22.61 4.69 -0.76
N GLN A 480 -23.59 5.39 -1.34
CA GLN A 480 -24.82 4.77 -1.86
C GLN A 480 -25.22 5.23 -3.27
N PHE A 481 -25.28 4.28 -4.20
CA PHE A 481 -25.77 4.49 -5.57
C PHE A 481 -26.90 3.51 -5.91
N PRO A 482 -28.16 3.86 -5.63
CA PRO A 482 -29.28 2.92 -5.56
C PRO A 482 -29.71 2.32 -6.91
N SER A 483 -29.28 2.88 -8.05
CA SER A 483 -29.69 2.37 -9.37
C SER A 483 -28.85 2.90 -10.53
N GLU A 484 -28.56 2.03 -11.50
CA GLU A 484 -27.92 2.34 -12.79
C GLU A 484 -26.62 3.14 -12.63
N LEU A 485 -25.79 2.76 -11.66
CA LEU A 485 -24.43 3.27 -11.58
C LEU A 485 -23.61 2.71 -12.74
N THR A 486 -22.82 3.57 -13.38
CA THR A 486 -21.74 3.13 -14.27
C THR A 486 -20.39 3.57 -13.70
N LEU A 487 -19.50 2.59 -13.47
CA LEU A 487 -18.12 2.82 -13.06
C LEU A 487 -17.20 2.53 -14.24
N ALA A 488 -16.61 3.58 -14.80
CA ALA A 488 -15.59 3.50 -15.82
C ALA A 488 -14.27 3.99 -15.21
N GLY A 489 -13.30 3.10 -15.06
CA GLY A 489 -12.00 3.45 -14.55
C GLY A 489 -12.03 4.20 -13.22
N SER A 490 -12.87 3.81 -12.27
CA SER A 490 -13.13 4.66 -11.11
C SER A 490 -12.98 3.88 -9.81
N GLN A 491 -12.48 4.56 -8.79
CA GLN A 491 -12.26 3.98 -7.47
C GLN A 491 -13.22 4.59 -6.46
N MET A 492 -13.84 3.74 -5.65
CA MET A 492 -14.53 4.11 -4.42
C MET A 492 -13.78 3.52 -3.22
N LEU A 493 -13.52 4.36 -2.22
CA LEU A 493 -12.89 3.99 -0.97
C LEU A 493 -13.72 4.59 0.18
N ALA A 494 -14.42 3.72 0.92
CA ALA A 494 -15.28 4.11 2.03
C ALA A 494 -14.83 3.46 3.33
N LYS A 495 -14.85 4.20 4.43
CA LYS A 495 -14.61 3.64 5.77
C LYS A 495 -15.83 2.89 6.29
N GLY A 496 -17.03 3.28 5.84
CA GLY A 496 -18.30 2.60 6.10
C GLY A 496 -18.70 1.62 4.99
N ASP A 497 -20.01 1.39 4.89
CA ASP A 497 -20.60 0.48 3.91
C ASP A 497 -20.69 1.12 2.51
N VAL A 498 -20.57 0.31 1.47
CA VAL A 498 -20.82 0.73 0.08
C VAL A 498 -21.99 -0.06 -0.48
N LYS A 499 -23.01 0.64 -0.98
CA LYS A 499 -24.21 0.03 -1.57
C LYS A 499 -24.42 0.55 -2.96
N PHE A 500 -24.43 -0.31 -3.96
CA PHE A 500 -24.66 0.11 -5.33
C PHE A 500 -25.40 -0.91 -6.17
N ALA A 501 -26.19 -0.41 -7.11
CA ALA A 501 -26.80 -1.20 -8.16
C ALA A 501 -26.30 -0.66 -9.51
N ALA A 502 -25.34 -1.36 -10.13
CA ALA A 502 -24.82 -1.01 -11.43
C ALA A 502 -25.82 -1.37 -12.54
N GLY A 503 -25.69 -0.67 -13.67
CA GLY A 503 -26.46 -0.95 -14.89
C GLY A 503 -25.92 -2.15 -15.68
N ILE A 504 -26.53 -2.42 -16.84
CA ILE A 504 -26.21 -3.56 -17.72
C ILE A 504 -24.77 -3.52 -18.26
N ASN A 505 -24.16 -2.34 -18.40
CA ASN A 505 -22.75 -2.16 -18.77
C ASN A 505 -21.94 -1.64 -17.58
N GLY A 506 -22.25 -2.16 -16.39
CA GLY A 506 -22.17 -1.42 -15.14
C GLY A 506 -20.78 -1.05 -14.67
N MET A 507 -19.75 -1.87 -14.95
CA MET A 507 -18.41 -1.61 -14.42
C MET A 507 -17.30 -2.09 -15.35
N ILE A 508 -16.40 -1.19 -15.72
CA ILE A 508 -15.18 -1.52 -16.45
C ILE A 508 -14.02 -0.79 -15.75
N GLY A 509 -13.02 -1.53 -15.25
CA GLY A 509 -11.88 -0.96 -14.52
C GLY A 509 -12.25 -0.29 -13.20
N GLY A 510 -13.25 -0.84 -12.50
CA GLY A 510 -13.73 -0.29 -11.22
C GLY A 510 -13.08 -0.95 -10.00
N SER A 511 -12.77 -0.16 -8.98
CA SER A 511 -12.34 -0.65 -7.66
C SER A 511 -13.24 -0.10 -6.57
N VAL A 512 -13.83 -0.99 -5.76
CA VAL A 512 -14.69 -0.62 -4.63
C VAL A 512 -14.13 -1.25 -3.37
N ILE A 513 -13.70 -0.39 -2.44
CA ILE A 513 -13.08 -0.79 -1.19
C ILE A 513 -13.91 -0.23 -0.02
N ALA A 514 -14.33 -1.10 0.89
CA ALA A 514 -15.16 -0.75 2.03
C ALA A 514 -14.55 -1.23 3.36
N GLY A 515 -14.53 -0.34 4.36
CA GLY A 515 -14.25 -0.71 5.75
C GLY A 515 -15.44 -1.36 6.45
N GLY A 516 -16.64 -1.24 5.86
CA GLY A 516 -17.84 -1.98 6.23
C GLY A 516 -18.14 -3.09 5.23
N SER A 517 -19.43 -3.26 4.91
CA SER A 517 -19.91 -4.24 3.93
C SER A 517 -20.10 -3.63 2.54
N ILE A 518 -20.03 -4.46 1.50
CA ILE A 518 -20.41 -4.12 0.12
C ILE A 518 -21.69 -4.86 -0.25
N ASP A 519 -22.72 -4.14 -0.69
CA ASP A 519 -23.97 -4.69 -1.24
C ASP A 519 -24.10 -4.26 -2.71
N GLY A 520 -23.98 -5.24 -3.60
CA GLY A 520 -23.76 -5.08 -5.02
C GLY A 520 -24.90 -5.55 -5.92
N THR A 521 -24.62 -5.66 -7.21
CA THR A 521 -25.59 -5.43 -8.29
C THR A 521 -26.27 -6.70 -8.77
N SER A 522 -27.34 -6.54 -9.56
CA SER A 522 -27.91 -7.59 -10.41
C SER A 522 -27.82 -7.17 -11.87
N ASN A 523 -27.59 -8.12 -12.77
CA ASN A 523 -27.55 -7.88 -14.22
C ASN A 523 -26.44 -6.93 -14.67
N GLY A 524 -25.28 -6.91 -14.00
CA GLY A 524 -24.11 -6.14 -14.42
C GLY A 524 -22.99 -7.02 -14.95
N ASP A 525 -22.27 -6.53 -15.96
CA ASP A 525 -21.00 -7.09 -16.40
C ASP A 525 -19.85 -6.26 -15.81
N MET A 526 -18.87 -6.95 -15.21
CA MET A 526 -17.69 -6.40 -14.55
C MET A 526 -16.44 -6.81 -15.32
N GLU A 527 -15.76 -5.83 -15.89
CA GLU A 527 -14.50 -6.03 -16.62
C GLU A 527 -13.35 -5.25 -15.97
N VAL A 528 -12.13 -5.70 -16.22
CA VAL A 528 -10.88 -5.07 -15.75
C VAL A 528 -10.20 -4.32 -16.89
N CYS A 529 -9.39 -3.32 -16.56
CA CYS A 529 -8.57 -2.60 -17.54
C CYS A 529 -7.25 -3.30 -17.87
N GLY A 530 -6.91 -4.41 -17.20
CA GLY A 530 -5.74 -5.26 -17.45
C GLY A 530 -4.41 -4.64 -17.00
N SER A 531 -4.16 -3.37 -17.30
CA SER A 531 -3.05 -2.58 -16.74
C SER A 531 -3.32 -2.01 -15.35
N GLY A 532 -4.53 -2.23 -14.82
CA GLY A 532 -5.05 -1.56 -13.63
C GLY A 532 -5.45 -0.10 -13.91
N LEU A 533 -6.06 0.52 -12.91
CA LEU A 533 -6.55 1.90 -13.00
C LEU A 533 -5.43 2.94 -12.82
N LEU A 534 -5.41 4.01 -13.63
CA LEU A 534 -4.51 5.15 -13.43
C LEU A 534 -4.78 5.88 -12.10
N ASP A 535 -3.71 6.27 -11.41
CA ASP A 535 -3.72 7.01 -10.12
C ASP A 535 -4.41 6.33 -8.93
N ASN A 536 -4.68 5.03 -9.02
CA ASN A 536 -5.44 4.31 -8.01
C ASN A 536 -4.82 4.41 -6.60
N ILE A 537 -5.65 4.64 -5.57
CA ILE A 537 -5.18 4.63 -4.18
C ILE A 537 -4.97 3.17 -3.80
N THR A 538 -3.73 2.72 -3.94
CA THR A 538 -3.34 1.35 -3.65
C THR A 538 -2.24 1.33 -2.61
N LYS A 539 -2.17 0.21 -1.90
CA LYS A 539 -1.00 -0.09 -1.08
C LYS A 539 -0.44 -1.42 -1.52
N ARG A 540 0.83 -1.44 -1.90
CA ARG A 540 1.53 -2.69 -2.15
C ARG A 540 1.93 -3.31 -0.82
N PHE A 541 1.61 -4.59 -0.65
CA PHE A 541 2.04 -5.36 0.52
C PHE A 541 3.32 -6.11 0.17
N PHE A 542 4.20 -6.25 1.17
CA PHE A 542 5.44 -6.98 1.04
C PHE A 542 5.44 -8.11 2.06
N ARG A 543 5.85 -9.29 1.64
CA ARG A 543 6.03 -10.43 2.54
C ARG A 543 7.36 -11.10 2.29
N MET A 544 7.89 -11.69 3.36
CA MET A 544 9.04 -12.58 3.27
C MET A 544 8.60 -13.90 2.63
N ALA A 545 9.33 -14.34 1.61
CA ALA A 545 9.12 -15.60 0.92
C ALA A 545 10.14 -16.67 1.33
N LEU A 546 11.35 -16.25 1.73
CA LEU A 546 12.45 -17.12 2.18
C LEU A 546 13.16 -16.56 3.41
#